data_AF-A0A372RQ74-F1
#
_entry.id   AF-A0A372RQ74-F1
#
_cell.length_a   1.000
_cell.length_b   1.000
_cell.length_c   1.000
_cell.angle_alpha   90.00
_cell.angle_beta   90.00
_cell.angle_gamma   90.00
#
_symmetry.space_group_name_H-M   'P 1'
#
loop_
_entity.id
_entity.type
_entity.pdbx_description
1 polymer ?
#
loop_
_entity_poly.entity_id
_entity_poly.type
_entity_poly.pdbx_seq_one_letter_code
_entity_poly.pdbx_strand_id
1 'polypeptide(L)'
;MNFSPEIFIEICSFLPPGDLFTLSQVCRKFRGYLCAPNSFVTQQIWKESRLNFMPKEDMPPPEGMSEEKYAELLMTERGCQICKRTKECKIYWEFAIRCCKECHSNKTVSRIRLIDIECPSEFVDIMPYTHTGFIICNKYYWIEQLDSTYSQYYGLSKKKKEIWLNNKKQIFDSIMNYVNKRELREIEEREKLNDYFYFYHPPHLFHTCCDLHYSLLNLRIQTPTRPSRPSRSPLPPLSRFFVKKIKDMTPSAIPKFLQCHIQRLENVSHQSSSNASIRLNSVNNFLENSNEQKRDNFIKTKKKKDKRELNNKFNKFSMKVKGKNSKNKFAHKYG
;
A
#
# COMPACT_ATOMS: atom_id res chain seq x y z
N MET A 1 32.44 -5.00 18.54
CA MET A 1 32.28 -5.91 19.70
C MET A 1 31.54 -7.15 19.23
N ASN A 2 31.91 -8.34 19.71
CA ASN A 2 31.15 -9.58 19.48
C ASN A 2 30.55 -10.02 20.83
N PHE A 3 29.43 -9.41 21.20
CA PHE A 3 28.57 -9.97 22.25
C PHE A 3 27.99 -11.30 21.78
N SER A 4 27.78 -12.23 22.71
CA SER A 4 27.00 -13.43 22.44
C SER A 4 25.52 -13.06 22.20
N PRO A 5 24.73 -13.90 21.50
CA PRO A 5 23.31 -13.63 21.29
C PRO A 5 22.55 -13.44 22.61
N GLU A 6 22.91 -14.18 23.65
CA GLU A 6 22.23 -14.24 24.95
C GLU A 6 22.36 -12.90 25.69
N ILE A 7 23.59 -12.37 25.79
CA ILE A 7 23.86 -11.05 26.39
C ILE A 7 23.17 -9.94 25.56
N PHE A 8 23.08 -10.10 24.24
CA PHE A 8 22.35 -9.13 23.40
C PHE A 8 20.83 -9.17 23.65
N ILE A 9 20.25 -10.36 23.85
CA ILE A 9 18.82 -10.54 24.20
C ILE A 9 18.53 -9.90 25.56
N GLU A 10 19.39 -10.16 26.56
CA GLU A 10 19.28 -9.59 27.90
C GLU A 10 19.35 -8.05 27.88
N ILE A 11 20.33 -7.46 27.17
CA ILE A 11 20.39 -6.00 26.99
C ILE A 11 19.10 -5.44 26.36
N CYS A 12 18.47 -6.19 25.44
CA CYS A 12 17.26 -5.73 24.75
C CYS A 12 16.00 -5.73 25.61
N SER A 13 15.87 -6.56 26.65
CA SER A 13 14.69 -6.52 27.54
C SER A 13 14.69 -5.30 28.47
N PHE A 14 15.86 -4.68 28.67
CA PHE A 14 16.06 -3.40 29.38
C PHE A 14 15.96 -2.16 28.48
N LEU A 15 15.56 -2.28 27.20
CA LEU A 15 15.35 -1.15 26.29
C LEU A 15 13.85 -0.91 26.01
N PRO A 16 13.38 0.34 25.91
CA PRO A 16 12.01 0.64 25.49
C PRO A 16 11.78 0.29 24.01
N PRO A 17 10.53 0.08 23.57
CA PRO A 17 10.22 -0.31 22.19
C PRO A 17 10.75 0.66 21.10
N GLY A 18 10.83 1.96 21.39
CA GLY A 18 11.41 2.96 20.48
C GLY A 18 12.91 2.79 20.26
N ASP A 19 13.64 2.38 21.30
CA ASP A 19 15.09 2.12 21.21
C ASP A 19 15.36 0.79 20.53
N LEU A 20 14.54 -0.25 20.78
CA LEU A 20 14.59 -1.50 20.00
C LEU A 20 14.33 -1.28 18.52
N PHE A 21 13.36 -0.43 18.16
CA PHE A 21 13.11 -0.08 16.77
C PHE A 21 14.26 0.72 16.15
N THR A 22 14.92 1.57 16.93
CA THR A 22 16.10 2.32 16.47
C THR A 22 17.30 1.38 16.28
N LEU A 23 17.52 0.47 17.23
CA LEU A 23 18.62 -0.50 17.24
C LEU A 23 18.51 -1.52 16.10
N SER A 24 17.30 -1.96 15.74
CA SER A 24 17.07 -2.87 14.61
C SER A 24 17.45 -2.24 13.26
N GLN A 25 17.50 -0.91 13.18
CA GLN A 25 17.86 -0.16 11.98
C GLN A 25 19.38 0.14 11.90
N VAL A 26 20.15 -0.04 12.99
CA VAL A 26 21.59 0.25 13.04
C VAL A 26 22.42 -0.73 12.21
N CYS A 27 22.15 -2.05 12.29
CA CYS A 27 22.91 -3.02 11.49
C CYS A 27 22.12 -4.30 11.17
N ARG A 28 22.56 -5.03 10.13
CA ARG A 28 21.94 -6.29 9.69
C ARG A 28 21.88 -7.37 10.78
N LYS A 29 22.85 -7.42 11.70
CA LYS A 29 22.88 -8.39 12.82
C LYS A 29 21.74 -8.11 13.81
N PHE A 30 21.62 -6.87 14.28
CA PHE A 30 20.54 -6.46 15.19
C PHE A 30 19.16 -6.58 14.52
N ARG A 31 19.04 -6.21 13.23
CA ARG A 31 17.81 -6.44 12.45
C ARG A 31 17.42 -7.92 12.38
N GLY A 32 18.40 -8.82 12.30
CA GLY A 32 18.17 -10.27 12.30
C GLY A 32 17.61 -10.81 13.62
N TYR A 33 17.98 -10.20 14.75
CA TYR A 33 17.46 -10.56 16.07
C TYR A 33 16.12 -9.87 16.41
N LEU A 34 15.92 -8.63 15.94
CA LEU A 34 14.79 -7.78 16.35
C LEU A 34 13.62 -7.75 15.36
N CYS A 35 13.83 -8.10 14.07
CA CYS A 35 12.79 -8.07 13.02
C CYS A 35 12.54 -9.45 12.39
N ALA A 36 12.40 -10.47 13.25
CA ALA A 36 12.07 -11.85 12.88
C ALA A 36 10.73 -12.27 13.53
N PRO A 37 9.56 -12.00 12.89
CA PRO A 37 8.25 -12.13 13.55
C PRO A 37 7.87 -13.56 13.95
N ASN A 38 8.50 -14.58 13.35
CA ASN A 38 8.26 -15.99 13.69
C ASN A 38 9.28 -16.55 14.70
N SER A 39 10.25 -15.75 15.15
CA SER A 39 11.27 -16.14 16.13
C SER A 39 10.73 -15.96 17.55
N PHE A 40 10.66 -17.05 18.32
CA PHE A 40 10.25 -17.02 19.73
C PHE A 40 11.05 -16.00 20.55
N VAL A 41 12.39 -16.00 20.39
CA VAL A 41 13.30 -15.06 21.04
C VAL A 41 12.94 -13.60 20.71
N THR A 42 12.64 -13.32 19.45
CA THR A 42 12.26 -11.98 19.01
C THR A 42 10.91 -11.57 19.61
N GLN A 43 9.93 -12.47 19.67
CA GLN A 43 8.65 -12.18 20.32
C GLN A 43 8.84 -11.90 21.82
N GLN A 44 9.71 -12.65 22.49
CA GLN A 44 9.99 -12.46 23.91
C GLN A 44 10.68 -11.13 24.21
N ILE A 45 11.68 -10.71 23.41
CA ILE A 45 12.31 -9.38 23.53
C ILE A 45 11.26 -8.25 23.49
N TRP A 46 10.40 -8.24 22.47
CA TRP A 46 9.39 -7.19 22.31
C TRP A 46 8.31 -7.25 23.40
N LYS A 47 7.96 -8.46 23.88
CA LYS A 47 7.02 -8.65 25.00
C LYS A 47 7.58 -8.13 26.32
N GLU A 48 8.82 -8.46 26.66
CA GLU A 48 9.46 -8.02 27.90
C GLU A 48 9.68 -6.51 27.89
N SER A 49 10.22 -5.96 26.80
CA SER A 49 10.33 -4.51 26.58
C SER A 49 8.98 -3.81 26.73
N ARG A 50 7.90 -4.34 26.12
CA ARG A 50 6.54 -3.80 26.28
C ARG A 50 6.09 -3.83 27.75
N LEU A 51 6.20 -4.96 28.44
CA LEU A 51 5.70 -5.08 29.81
C LEU A 51 6.50 -4.22 30.80
N ASN A 52 7.81 -4.07 30.59
CA ASN A 52 8.70 -3.24 31.40
C ASN A 52 8.43 -1.74 31.22
N PHE A 53 8.27 -1.27 29.98
CA PHE A 53 8.18 0.17 29.65
C PHE A 53 6.75 0.68 29.39
N MET A 54 5.78 -0.23 29.22
CA MET A 54 4.37 0.09 29.00
C MET A 54 3.47 -0.80 29.89
N PRO A 55 3.61 -0.79 31.23
CA PRO A 55 2.98 -1.78 32.12
C PRO A 55 1.43 -1.76 32.16
N LYS A 56 0.78 -0.70 31.64
CA LYS A 56 -0.67 -0.67 31.40
C LYS A 56 -1.11 -1.49 30.18
N GLU A 57 -0.20 -1.70 29.24
CA GLU A 57 -0.42 -2.50 28.03
C GLU A 57 -0.04 -3.96 28.29
N ASP A 58 -0.66 -4.58 29.31
CA ASP A 58 -0.44 -5.98 29.71
C ASP A 58 -0.97 -6.95 28.64
N MET A 59 -2.17 -6.67 28.11
CA MET A 59 -2.91 -7.56 27.21
C MET A 59 -2.04 -7.97 26.01
N PRO A 60 -1.96 -9.27 25.68
CA PRO A 60 -1.14 -9.76 24.57
C PRO A 60 -1.60 -9.23 23.21
N PRO A 61 -0.79 -9.37 22.14
CA PRO A 61 -1.22 -9.10 20.77
C PRO A 61 -2.51 -9.84 20.37
N PRO A 62 -3.26 -9.33 19.36
CA PRO A 62 -4.26 -10.12 18.65
C PRO A 62 -3.69 -11.40 18.06
N GLU A 63 -4.54 -12.40 17.85
CA GLU A 63 -4.17 -13.64 17.17
C GLU A 63 -3.57 -13.36 15.78
N GLY A 64 -2.39 -13.92 15.50
CA GLY A 64 -1.65 -13.68 14.26
C GLY A 64 -0.86 -12.36 14.19
N MET A 65 -0.88 -11.52 15.23
CA MET A 65 -0.02 -10.33 15.33
C MET A 65 1.25 -10.62 16.14
N SER A 66 2.40 -10.17 15.65
CA SER A 66 3.67 -10.24 16.40
C SER A 66 3.76 -9.16 17.47
N GLU A 67 4.48 -9.42 18.55
CA GLU A 67 4.82 -8.46 19.62
C GLU A 67 5.57 -7.24 19.03
N GLU A 68 6.43 -7.43 18.02
CA GLU A 68 7.05 -6.34 17.24
C GLU A 68 6.00 -5.40 16.63
N LYS A 69 5.01 -5.96 15.93
CA LYS A 69 3.98 -5.16 15.24
C LYS A 69 3.00 -4.54 16.23
N TYR A 70 2.71 -5.24 17.31
CA TYR A 70 1.86 -4.79 18.40
C TYR A 70 2.51 -3.59 19.13
N ALA A 71 3.79 -3.69 19.49
CA ALA A 71 4.56 -2.57 20.02
C ALA A 71 4.69 -1.39 19.02
N GLU A 72 4.81 -1.66 17.71
CA GLU A 72 4.79 -0.61 16.67
C GLU A 72 3.44 0.13 16.55
N LEU A 73 2.34 -0.48 17.00
CA LEU A 73 1.06 0.21 17.16
C LEU A 73 1.00 1.01 18.48
N LEU A 74 1.61 0.51 19.56
CA LEU A 74 1.63 1.20 20.86
C LEU A 74 2.49 2.48 20.85
N MET A 75 3.63 2.49 20.16
CA MET A 75 4.51 3.66 19.99
C MET A 75 3.77 4.91 19.48
N THR A 76 3.52 5.89 20.36
CA THR A 76 2.68 7.09 20.07
C THR A 76 3.46 8.19 19.34
N GLU A 77 4.74 8.33 19.68
CA GLU A 77 5.71 9.30 19.17
C GLU A 77 5.95 9.18 17.65
N ARG A 78 5.69 7.99 17.10
CA ARG A 78 5.71 7.69 15.66
C ARG A 78 4.53 8.28 14.89
N GLY A 79 3.50 8.77 15.58
CA GLY A 79 2.35 9.48 15.01
C GLY A 79 1.50 8.62 14.06
N CYS A 80 1.03 9.25 12.98
CA CYS A 80 0.13 8.59 12.03
C CYS A 80 0.92 7.68 11.06
N GLN A 81 0.70 6.37 11.10
CA GLN A 81 1.36 5.42 10.20
C GLN A 81 1.06 5.66 8.71
N ILE A 82 0.04 6.44 8.38
CA ILE A 82 -0.37 6.76 6.99
C ILE A 82 0.27 8.06 6.50
N CYS A 83 -0.04 9.21 7.12
CA CYS A 83 0.50 10.50 6.65
C CYS A 83 1.88 10.87 7.25
N LYS A 84 2.45 10.02 8.12
CA LYS A 84 3.76 10.17 8.77
C LYS A 84 3.97 11.52 9.50
N ARG A 85 2.87 12.17 9.90
CA ARG A 85 2.87 13.38 10.74
C ARG A 85 2.62 12.96 12.19
N THR A 86 3.41 13.51 13.12
CA THR A 86 3.13 13.48 14.56
C THR A 86 1.86 14.29 14.80
N LYS A 87 0.80 13.58 15.21
CA LYS A 87 -0.56 14.06 15.47
C LYS A 87 -1.22 13.10 16.45
N GLU A 88 -2.26 13.53 17.14
CA GLU A 88 -3.18 12.63 17.84
C GLU A 88 -3.71 11.51 16.90
N CYS A 89 -3.61 10.26 17.33
CA CYS A 89 -3.95 9.07 16.54
C CYS A 89 -4.53 7.95 17.42
N LYS A 90 -5.76 7.47 17.12
CA LYS A 90 -6.29 6.21 17.69
C LYS A 90 -5.59 5.01 17.03
N ILE A 91 -5.46 3.91 17.77
CA ILE A 91 -5.20 2.58 17.21
C ILE A 91 -6.55 1.95 16.85
N TYR A 92 -6.72 1.62 15.59
CA TYR A 92 -7.88 0.86 15.09
C TYR A 92 -7.44 -0.60 15.04
N TRP A 93 -7.70 -1.34 16.13
CA TRP A 93 -7.24 -2.72 16.36
C TRP A 93 -7.80 -3.68 15.29
N GLU A 94 -9.07 -3.49 14.94
CA GLU A 94 -9.82 -4.13 13.86
C GLU A 94 -9.13 -4.07 12.48
N PHE A 95 -8.26 -3.07 12.28
CA PHE A 95 -7.50 -2.84 11.05
C PHE A 95 -5.98 -2.86 11.26
N ALA A 96 -5.50 -3.18 12.46
CA ALA A 96 -4.09 -3.19 12.87
C ALA A 96 -3.30 -1.92 12.48
N ILE A 97 -3.89 -0.73 12.68
CA ILE A 97 -3.32 0.56 12.22
C ILE A 97 -3.47 1.69 13.24
N ARG A 98 -2.37 2.42 13.53
CA ARG A 98 -2.41 3.71 14.24
C ARG A 98 -2.53 4.85 13.23
N CYS A 99 -3.63 5.61 13.27
CA CYS A 99 -3.77 6.77 12.39
C CYS A 99 -4.63 7.90 12.98
N CYS A 100 -4.44 9.11 12.46
CA CYS A 100 -5.23 10.27 12.84
C CYS A 100 -6.61 10.24 12.17
N LYS A 101 -7.60 10.90 12.78
CA LYS A 101 -9.00 10.99 12.32
C LYS A 101 -9.13 11.36 10.83
N GLU A 102 -8.30 12.29 10.36
CA GLU A 102 -8.18 12.72 8.95
C GLU A 102 -7.84 11.56 8.00
N CYS A 103 -6.89 10.69 8.38
CA CYS A 103 -6.51 9.52 7.59
C CYS A 103 -7.55 8.40 7.69
N HIS A 104 -8.08 8.14 8.89
CA HIS A 104 -9.14 7.17 9.10
C HIS A 104 -10.36 7.48 8.21
N SER A 105 -10.91 8.69 8.29
CA SER A 105 -12.07 9.13 7.49
C SER A 105 -11.78 9.28 5.98
N ASN A 106 -10.55 9.06 5.52
CA ASN A 106 -10.16 8.98 4.12
C ASN A 106 -9.83 7.55 3.65
N LYS A 107 -9.76 6.59 4.57
CA LYS A 107 -9.47 5.16 4.29
C LYS A 107 -10.61 4.23 4.69
N THR A 108 -11.68 4.72 5.32
CA THR A 108 -12.88 3.95 5.62
C THR A 108 -14.12 4.37 4.84
N VAL A 109 -15.04 3.42 4.70
CA VAL A 109 -16.37 3.57 4.07
C VAL A 109 -17.45 3.08 5.03
N SER A 110 -18.59 3.78 5.13
CA SER A 110 -19.69 3.39 6.02
C SER A 110 -20.57 2.29 5.42
N ARG A 111 -21.23 1.49 6.26
CA ARG A 111 -22.18 0.45 5.85
C ARG A 111 -23.23 0.94 4.84
N ILE A 112 -23.76 2.16 5.03
CA ILE A 112 -24.74 2.79 4.12
C ILE A 112 -24.18 2.87 2.69
N ARG A 113 -22.91 3.30 2.53
CA ARG A 113 -22.25 3.38 1.22
C ARG A 113 -22.00 2.02 0.55
N LEU A 114 -22.05 0.92 1.30
CA LEU A 114 -21.98 -0.44 0.76
C LEU A 114 -23.35 -0.92 0.27
N ILE A 115 -24.42 -0.52 0.97
CA ILE A 115 -25.82 -0.74 0.55
C ILE A 115 -26.13 0.08 -0.72
N ASP A 116 -25.70 1.35 -0.78
CA ASP A 116 -25.83 2.25 -1.95
C ASP A 116 -25.34 1.62 -3.28
N ILE A 117 -24.36 0.71 -3.21
CA ILE A 117 -23.71 0.09 -4.37
C ILE A 117 -24.10 -1.38 -4.58
N GLU A 118 -25.15 -1.85 -3.89
CA GLU A 118 -25.65 -3.24 -3.97
C GLU A 118 -24.56 -4.29 -3.59
N CYS A 119 -23.71 -3.95 -2.61
CA CYS A 119 -22.72 -4.89 -2.08
C CYS A 119 -23.41 -6.02 -1.29
N PRO A 120 -23.09 -7.31 -1.54
CA PRO A 120 -23.76 -8.44 -0.88
C PRO A 120 -23.67 -8.38 0.65
N SER A 121 -24.81 -8.43 1.34
CA SER A 121 -24.87 -8.27 2.80
C SER A 121 -24.15 -9.39 3.53
N GLU A 122 -24.21 -10.64 3.03
CA GLU A 122 -23.54 -11.78 3.65
C GLU A 122 -22.01 -11.65 3.65
N PHE A 123 -21.46 -10.82 2.76
CA PHE A 123 -20.06 -10.41 2.77
C PHE A 123 -19.82 -9.23 3.73
N VAL A 124 -20.66 -8.21 3.70
CA VAL A 124 -20.52 -6.98 4.53
C VAL A 124 -20.73 -7.26 6.02
N ASP A 125 -21.53 -8.27 6.38
CA ASP A 125 -21.80 -8.66 7.77
C ASP A 125 -20.68 -9.47 8.44
N ILE A 126 -19.76 -10.08 7.68
CA ILE A 126 -18.60 -10.77 8.26
C ILE A 126 -17.33 -9.91 8.35
N MET A 127 -17.29 -8.77 7.65
CA MET A 127 -16.08 -7.93 7.58
C MET A 127 -15.83 -7.19 8.90
N PRO A 128 -14.56 -7.08 9.38
CA PRO A 128 -14.22 -6.25 10.53
C PRO A 128 -14.61 -4.80 10.30
N TYR A 129 -15.05 -4.12 11.36
CA TYR A 129 -15.51 -2.74 11.31
C TYR A 129 -15.13 -1.97 12.56
N THR A 130 -14.91 -0.67 12.41
CA THR A 130 -14.95 0.27 13.54
C THR A 130 -16.37 0.83 13.66
N HIS A 131 -16.78 1.26 14.85
CA HIS A 131 -18.06 1.92 15.07
C HIS A 131 -17.87 3.35 15.59
N THR A 132 -18.81 4.25 15.26
CA THR A 132 -18.82 5.61 15.81
C THR A 132 -20.24 6.09 16.08
N GLY A 133 -20.44 6.76 17.21
CA GLY A 133 -21.70 7.40 17.61
C GLY A 133 -22.43 6.62 18.70
N PHE A 134 -22.95 7.33 19.71
CA PHE A 134 -23.59 6.72 20.89
C PHE A 134 -25.05 6.32 20.68
N ILE A 135 -25.78 7.05 19.83
CA ILE A 135 -27.23 6.83 19.58
C ILE A 135 -27.46 6.10 18.24
N ILE A 136 -26.56 6.29 17.27
CA ILE A 136 -26.60 5.66 15.94
C ILE A 136 -25.21 5.08 15.67
N CYS A 137 -25.04 3.78 15.93
CA CYS A 137 -23.78 3.07 15.73
C CYS A 137 -23.46 2.90 14.23
N ASN A 138 -22.78 3.89 13.63
CA ASN A 138 -22.36 3.80 12.24
C ASN A 138 -21.16 2.85 12.13
N LYS A 139 -21.33 1.71 11.46
CA LYS A 139 -20.26 0.73 11.17
C LYS A 139 -19.45 1.19 9.94
N TYR A 140 -18.12 1.24 10.06
CA TYR A 140 -17.16 1.68 9.03
C TYR A 140 -16.11 0.61 8.74
N TYR A 141 -15.73 0.45 7.48
CA TYR A 141 -14.87 -0.62 6.98
C TYR A 141 -13.60 -0.08 6.31
N TRP A 142 -12.45 -0.73 6.50
CA TRP A 142 -11.20 -0.32 5.85
C TRP A 142 -11.19 -0.64 4.36
N ILE A 143 -11.09 0.37 3.50
CA ILE A 143 -11.30 0.25 2.04
C ILE A 143 -10.32 -0.74 1.40
N GLU A 144 -9.05 -0.74 1.82
CA GLU A 144 -8.02 -1.62 1.24
C GLU A 144 -8.21 -3.09 1.64
N GLN A 145 -8.66 -3.33 2.88
CA GLN A 145 -8.99 -4.66 3.39
C GLN A 145 -10.26 -5.18 2.71
N LEU A 146 -11.26 -4.31 2.56
CA LEU A 146 -12.52 -4.57 1.88
C LEU A 146 -12.29 -4.93 0.41
N ASP A 147 -11.51 -4.13 -0.34
CA ASP A 147 -11.18 -4.40 -1.75
C ASP A 147 -10.47 -5.75 -1.94
N SER A 148 -9.44 -6.02 -1.13
CA SER A 148 -8.68 -7.28 -1.20
C SER A 148 -9.54 -8.50 -0.88
N THR A 149 -10.37 -8.39 0.15
CA THR A 149 -11.23 -9.47 0.65
C THR A 149 -12.44 -9.68 -0.26
N TYR A 150 -13.02 -8.61 -0.82
CA TYR A 150 -14.10 -8.68 -1.79
C TYR A 150 -13.65 -9.24 -3.14
N SER A 151 -12.44 -8.90 -3.60
CA SER A 151 -11.89 -9.43 -4.85
C SER A 151 -11.72 -10.96 -4.78
N GLN A 152 -11.32 -11.49 -3.63
CA GLN A 152 -11.31 -12.93 -3.36
C GLN A 152 -12.73 -13.52 -3.39
N TYR A 153 -13.67 -12.97 -2.62
CA TYR A 153 -15.07 -13.41 -2.59
C TYR A 153 -15.74 -13.40 -3.98
N TYR A 154 -15.53 -12.35 -4.77
CA TYR A 154 -16.19 -12.16 -6.06
C TYR A 154 -15.81 -13.24 -7.08
N GLY A 155 -14.57 -13.74 -7.04
CA GLY A 155 -14.08 -14.80 -7.93
C GLY A 155 -14.59 -16.22 -7.60
N LEU A 156 -15.36 -16.40 -6.52
CA LEU A 156 -15.82 -17.72 -6.07
C LEU A 156 -17.19 -18.11 -6.65
N SER A 157 -17.34 -19.39 -7.00
CA SER A 157 -18.64 -19.99 -7.31
C SER A 157 -19.53 -20.09 -6.07
N LYS A 158 -20.86 -20.14 -6.24
CA LYS A 158 -21.84 -20.07 -5.13
C LYS A 158 -21.53 -21.03 -3.97
N LYS A 159 -21.23 -22.31 -4.25
CA LYS A 159 -20.86 -23.30 -3.22
C LYS A 159 -19.54 -22.98 -2.50
N LYS A 160 -18.57 -22.34 -3.17
CA LYS A 160 -17.29 -21.95 -2.56
C LYS A 160 -17.41 -20.68 -1.71
N LYS A 161 -18.33 -19.77 -2.07
CA LYS A 161 -18.58 -18.54 -1.29
C LYS A 161 -18.98 -18.85 0.15
N GLU A 162 -19.95 -19.74 0.36
CA GLU A 162 -20.46 -20.09 1.70
C GLU A 162 -19.37 -20.63 2.63
N ILE A 163 -18.59 -21.62 2.16
CA ILE A 163 -17.45 -22.19 2.91
C ILE A 163 -16.40 -21.11 3.22
N TRP A 164 -16.09 -20.26 2.23
CA TRP A 164 -15.12 -19.17 2.40
C TRP A 164 -15.60 -18.10 3.38
N LEU A 165 -16.89 -17.75 3.35
CA LEU A 165 -17.50 -16.79 4.29
C LEU A 165 -17.43 -17.33 5.72
N ASN A 166 -17.77 -18.60 5.95
CA ASN A 166 -17.68 -19.22 7.27
C ASN A 166 -16.24 -19.22 7.82
N ASN A 167 -15.27 -19.62 6.98
CA ASN A 167 -13.86 -19.63 7.38
C ASN A 167 -13.31 -18.20 7.62
N LYS A 168 -13.74 -17.20 6.83
CA LYS A 168 -13.36 -15.79 7.04
C LYS A 168 -14.02 -15.20 8.28
N LYS A 169 -15.29 -15.55 8.54
CA LYS A 169 -16.03 -15.11 9.71
C LYS A 169 -15.32 -15.54 11.00
N GLN A 170 -14.85 -16.78 11.11
CA GLN A 170 -14.09 -17.23 12.29
C GLN A 170 -12.87 -16.34 12.60
N ILE A 171 -12.10 -15.98 11.56
CA ILE A 171 -10.92 -15.10 11.70
C ILE A 171 -11.34 -13.67 12.09
N PHE A 172 -12.39 -13.15 11.47
CA PHE A 172 -12.86 -11.78 11.70
C PHE A 172 -13.59 -11.63 13.04
N ASP A 173 -14.31 -12.66 13.50
CA ASP A 173 -14.90 -12.75 14.84
C ASP A 173 -13.79 -12.81 15.91
N SER A 174 -12.67 -13.51 15.68
CA SER A 174 -11.50 -13.49 16.60
C SER A 174 -10.95 -12.07 16.76
N ILE A 175 -10.78 -11.34 15.64
CA ILE A 175 -10.35 -9.93 15.65
C ILE A 175 -11.36 -9.04 16.38
N MET A 176 -12.66 -9.13 16.08
CA MET A 176 -13.68 -8.30 16.73
C MET A 176 -13.82 -8.63 18.22
N ASN A 177 -13.67 -9.89 18.62
CA ASN A 177 -13.65 -10.29 20.04
C ASN A 177 -12.43 -9.71 20.79
N TYR A 178 -11.30 -9.50 20.12
CA TYR A 178 -10.17 -8.76 20.69
C TYR A 178 -10.50 -7.27 20.87
N VAL A 179 -11.10 -6.64 19.85
CA VAL A 179 -11.53 -5.22 19.92
C VAL A 179 -12.53 -5.00 21.05
N ASN A 180 -13.55 -5.85 21.18
CA ASN A 180 -14.54 -5.75 22.27
C ASN A 180 -13.87 -5.85 23.65
N LYS A 181 -12.88 -6.74 23.82
CA LYS A 181 -12.11 -6.87 25.08
C LYS A 181 -11.23 -5.64 25.37
N ARG A 182 -10.72 -4.96 24.34
CA ARG A 182 -10.01 -3.67 24.48
C ARG A 182 -10.95 -2.57 24.97
N GLU A 183 -12.06 -2.38 24.26
CA GLU A 183 -13.00 -1.30 24.55
C GLU A 183 -13.65 -1.48 25.94
N LEU A 184 -13.92 -2.71 26.38
CA LEU A 184 -14.35 -2.99 27.75
C LEU A 184 -13.30 -2.58 28.81
N ARG A 185 -12.01 -2.90 28.61
CA ARG A 185 -10.95 -2.47 29.54
C ARG A 185 -10.77 -0.96 29.58
N GLU A 186 -10.80 -0.30 28.42
CA GLU A 186 -10.74 1.18 28.34
C GLU A 186 -11.92 1.87 29.04
N ILE A 187 -13.07 1.19 29.15
CA ILE A 187 -14.24 1.65 29.91
C ILE A 187 -14.05 1.38 31.41
N GLU A 188 -13.71 0.15 31.81
CA GLU A 188 -13.46 -0.19 33.21
C GLU A 188 -12.38 0.69 33.86
N GLU A 189 -11.30 1.00 33.15
CA GLU A 189 -10.26 1.92 33.63
C GLU A 189 -10.78 3.34 33.81
N ARG A 190 -11.68 3.80 32.93
CA ARG A 190 -12.30 5.13 33.04
C ARG A 190 -13.31 5.20 34.18
N GLU A 191 -14.09 4.14 34.41
CA GLU A 191 -15.01 4.04 35.54
C GLU A 191 -14.23 4.05 36.87
N LYS A 192 -13.11 3.30 36.96
CA LYS A 192 -12.19 3.32 38.12
C LYS A 192 -11.51 4.68 38.38
N LEU A 193 -11.49 5.58 37.39
CA LEU A 193 -10.96 6.95 37.51
C LEU A 193 -12.04 8.01 37.80
N ASN A 194 -13.32 7.69 37.60
CA ASN A 194 -14.44 8.62 37.68
C ASN A 194 -15.34 8.32 38.91
N ASP A 195 -14.81 8.50 40.11
CA ASP A 195 -15.60 8.42 41.36
C ASP A 195 -16.66 9.55 41.50
N TYR A 196 -16.63 10.54 40.59
CA TYR A 196 -17.63 11.60 40.47
C TYR A 196 -17.97 11.90 38.99
N PHE A 197 -19.09 11.35 38.50
CA PHE A 197 -20.22 12.10 37.91
C PHE A 197 -21.32 11.16 37.41
N TYR A 198 -22.49 11.18 38.07
CA TYR A 198 -23.70 10.54 37.55
C TYR A 198 -24.16 11.21 36.25
N PHE A 199 -24.30 10.46 35.14
CA PHE A 199 -25.44 10.56 34.19
C PHE A 199 -25.38 9.61 32.94
N TYR A 200 -24.63 8.50 32.96
CA TYR A 200 -24.57 7.57 31.81
C TYR A 200 -24.90 6.11 32.19
N HIS A 201 -25.62 5.41 31.31
CA HIS A 201 -26.13 4.05 31.53
C HIS A 201 -25.08 2.94 31.28
N PRO A 202 -25.27 1.73 31.84
CA PRO A 202 -24.27 0.65 31.79
C PRO A 202 -23.83 0.22 30.37
N PRO A 203 -22.53 -0.04 30.12
CA PRO A 203 -21.99 -0.36 28.79
C PRO A 203 -22.61 -1.54 28.04
N HIS A 204 -23.21 -2.52 28.73
CA HIS A 204 -23.89 -3.66 28.10
C HIS A 204 -25.07 -3.24 27.19
N LEU A 205 -25.66 -2.06 27.44
CA LEU A 205 -26.66 -1.45 26.56
C LEU A 205 -26.08 -0.92 25.24
N PHE A 206 -24.77 -0.69 25.14
CA PHE A 206 -24.15 -0.10 23.96
C PHE A 206 -24.16 -1.07 22.77
N HIS A 207 -23.58 -2.27 22.94
CA HIS A 207 -23.59 -3.31 21.91
C HIS A 207 -25.00 -3.77 21.56
N THR A 208 -25.86 -3.99 22.56
CA THR A 208 -27.26 -4.39 22.31
C THR A 208 -28.06 -3.29 21.61
N CYS A 209 -27.83 -2.01 21.91
CA CYS A 209 -28.43 -0.91 21.14
C CYS A 209 -27.97 -0.92 19.68
N CYS A 210 -26.68 -1.12 19.40
CA CYS A 210 -26.18 -1.16 18.02
C CYS A 210 -26.89 -2.21 17.13
N ASP A 211 -27.18 -3.40 17.67
CA ASP A 211 -27.81 -4.49 16.91
C ASP A 211 -29.36 -4.46 16.97
N LEU A 212 -29.95 -3.97 18.08
CA LEU A 212 -31.40 -3.72 18.17
C LEU A 212 -31.83 -2.58 17.24
N HIS A 213 -31.05 -1.49 17.15
CA HIS A 213 -31.34 -0.39 16.25
C HIS A 213 -31.09 -0.75 14.77
N TYR A 214 -30.18 -1.69 14.48
CA TYR A 214 -30.03 -2.27 13.14
C TYR A 214 -31.31 -3.01 12.70
N SER A 215 -31.93 -3.76 13.62
CA SER A 215 -33.21 -4.43 13.39
C SER A 215 -34.35 -3.44 13.09
N LEU A 216 -34.40 -2.32 13.83
CA LEU A 216 -35.37 -1.24 13.61
C LEU A 216 -35.13 -0.45 12.31
N LEU A 217 -33.87 -0.29 11.86
CA LEU A 217 -33.54 0.34 10.59
C LEU A 217 -33.92 -0.56 9.40
N ASN A 218 -33.66 -1.87 9.49
CA ASN A 218 -34.11 -2.84 8.48
C ASN A 218 -35.65 -2.87 8.35
N LEU A 219 -36.38 -2.68 9.44
CA LEU A 219 -37.84 -2.54 9.44
C LEU A 219 -38.36 -1.23 8.80
N ARG A 220 -37.51 -0.24 8.51
CA ARG A 220 -37.92 1.08 7.98
C ARG A 220 -37.48 1.40 6.55
N ILE A 221 -36.75 0.51 5.86
CA ILE A 221 -36.39 0.70 4.45
C ILE A 221 -37.23 -0.23 3.54
N GLN A 222 -38.55 -0.04 3.57
CA GLN A 222 -39.43 -0.39 2.45
C GLN A 222 -39.64 0.84 1.56
N THR A 223 -38.57 1.28 0.89
CA THR A 223 -38.68 2.30 -0.17
C THR A 223 -39.40 1.71 -1.40
N PRO A 224 -40.19 2.50 -2.16
CA PRO A 224 -41.00 1.98 -3.27
C PRO A 224 -40.22 1.16 -4.30
N THR A 225 -40.87 0.12 -4.83
CA THR A 225 -40.28 -0.91 -5.68
C THR A 225 -39.61 -0.32 -6.94
N ARG A 226 -38.28 -0.14 -6.88
CA ARG A 226 -37.47 0.23 -8.03
C ARG A 226 -37.54 -0.88 -9.09
N PRO A 227 -37.67 -0.58 -10.40
CA PRO A 227 -37.73 -1.60 -11.44
C PRO A 227 -36.57 -2.59 -11.36
N SER A 228 -36.88 -3.88 -11.53
CA SER A 228 -36.01 -5.03 -11.30
C SER A 228 -34.87 -5.16 -12.32
N ARG A 229 -33.90 -4.25 -12.23
CA ARG A 229 -32.60 -4.40 -12.90
C ARG A 229 -31.91 -5.67 -12.37
N PRO A 230 -31.28 -6.50 -13.23
CA PRO A 230 -30.59 -7.70 -12.77
C PRO A 230 -29.53 -7.36 -11.70
N SER A 231 -29.68 -7.91 -10.51
CA SER A 231 -28.92 -7.60 -9.28
C SER A 231 -27.49 -8.17 -9.33
N ARG A 232 -26.69 -7.63 -10.25
CA ARG A 232 -25.29 -8.00 -10.43
C ARG A 232 -24.42 -7.22 -9.44
N SER A 233 -23.97 -7.92 -8.39
CA SER A 233 -23.08 -7.39 -7.36
C SER A 233 -21.93 -6.56 -7.96
N PRO A 234 -21.53 -5.45 -7.32
CA PRO A 234 -20.57 -4.49 -7.87
C PRO A 234 -19.26 -5.17 -8.28
N LEU A 235 -18.78 -4.93 -9.50
CA LEU A 235 -17.45 -5.43 -9.91
C LEU A 235 -16.36 -4.81 -9.01
N PRO A 236 -15.35 -5.60 -8.58
CA PRO A 236 -14.19 -5.08 -7.84
C PRO A 236 -13.30 -4.17 -8.72
N PRO A 237 -12.45 -3.32 -8.11
CA PRO A 237 -12.45 -2.98 -6.68
C PRO A 237 -13.69 -2.16 -6.30
N LEU A 238 -14.04 -2.16 -5.01
CA LEU A 238 -15.15 -1.35 -4.48
C LEU A 238 -14.73 0.11 -4.25
N SER A 239 -13.45 0.38 -3.96
CA SER A 239 -12.90 1.74 -3.79
C SER A 239 -13.24 2.72 -4.91
N ARG A 240 -13.42 2.24 -6.15
CA ARG A 240 -13.84 3.06 -7.30
C ARG A 240 -15.20 3.76 -7.11
N PHE A 241 -16.06 3.24 -6.23
CA PHE A 241 -17.34 3.86 -5.86
C PHE A 241 -17.19 4.88 -4.70
N PHE A 242 -16.09 4.84 -3.94
CA PHE A 242 -15.89 5.65 -2.73
C PHE A 242 -14.98 6.86 -2.96
N VAL A 243 -14.62 7.13 -4.21
CA VAL A 243 -13.83 8.32 -4.60
C VAL A 243 -14.59 9.59 -4.22
N LYS A 244 -14.14 10.27 -3.16
CA LYS A 244 -14.64 11.58 -2.79
C LYS A 244 -14.46 12.54 -3.98
N LYS A 245 -15.53 13.21 -4.40
CA LYS A 245 -15.43 14.26 -5.42
C LYS A 245 -14.48 15.34 -4.92
N ILE A 246 -13.51 15.72 -5.76
CA ILE A 246 -12.42 16.66 -5.43
C ILE A 246 -12.93 18.08 -5.10
N LYS A 247 -14.22 18.37 -5.33
CA LYS A 247 -14.83 19.71 -5.19
C LYS A 247 -14.72 20.35 -3.81
N ASP A 248 -14.57 19.57 -2.75
CA ASP A 248 -14.63 20.06 -1.37
C ASP A 248 -13.24 20.16 -0.69
N MET A 249 -12.15 19.98 -1.45
CA MET A 249 -10.78 20.14 -0.95
C MET A 249 -10.21 21.49 -1.37
N THR A 250 -9.78 22.30 -0.39
CA THR A 250 -9.03 23.53 -0.64
C THR A 250 -7.69 23.22 -1.34
N PRO A 251 -7.15 24.12 -2.19
CA PRO A 251 -5.97 23.81 -3.02
C PRO A 251 -4.70 23.39 -2.25
N SER A 252 -4.58 23.74 -0.95
CA SER A 252 -3.48 23.32 -0.08
C SER A 252 -3.51 21.83 0.31
N ALA A 253 -4.63 21.13 0.08
CA ALA A 253 -4.85 19.76 0.50
C ALA A 253 -4.51 18.70 -0.57
N ILE A 254 -3.96 19.09 -1.73
CA ILE A 254 -3.52 18.14 -2.76
C ILE A 254 -2.51 17.16 -2.11
N PRO A 255 -2.79 15.84 -2.10
CA PRO A 255 -1.86 14.86 -1.56
C PRO A 255 -0.51 14.95 -2.26
N LYS A 256 0.60 14.96 -1.50
CA LYS A 256 1.96 15.04 -2.09
C LYS A 256 2.24 13.95 -3.13
N PHE A 257 1.56 12.80 -3.08
CA PHE A 257 1.66 11.79 -4.14
C PHE A 257 0.98 12.23 -5.45
N LEU A 258 -0.15 12.95 -5.41
CA LEU A 258 -0.76 13.54 -6.60
C LEU A 258 0.08 14.69 -7.12
N GLN A 259 0.63 15.56 -6.26
CA GLN A 259 1.52 16.62 -6.72
C GLN A 259 2.81 16.05 -7.35
N CYS A 260 3.44 15.04 -6.74
CA CYS A 260 4.55 14.33 -7.36
C CYS A 260 4.17 13.51 -8.60
N HIS A 261 2.91 13.09 -8.76
CA HIS A 261 2.46 12.38 -9.97
C HIS A 261 2.16 13.36 -11.10
N ILE A 262 1.45 14.46 -10.82
CA ILE A 262 1.24 15.60 -11.73
C ILE A 262 2.60 16.15 -12.15
N GLN A 263 3.49 16.48 -11.22
CA GLN A 263 4.81 17.01 -11.54
C GLN A 263 5.74 15.96 -12.21
N ARG A 264 5.47 14.65 -12.09
CA ARG A 264 6.11 13.62 -12.93
C ARG A 264 5.48 13.51 -14.31
N LEU A 265 4.17 13.71 -14.46
CA LEU A 265 3.50 13.77 -15.76
C LEU A 265 3.85 15.05 -16.52
N GLU A 266 3.97 16.18 -15.83
CA GLU A 266 4.50 17.45 -16.33
C GLU A 266 5.98 17.33 -16.65
N ASN A 267 6.83 16.76 -15.78
CA ASN A 267 8.23 16.52 -16.12
C ASN A 267 8.40 15.48 -17.24
N VAL A 268 7.50 14.49 -17.38
CA VAL A 268 7.49 13.58 -18.55
C VAL A 268 6.92 14.27 -19.79
N SER A 269 5.99 15.21 -19.65
CA SER A 269 5.49 16.08 -20.74
C SER A 269 6.59 17.04 -21.21
N HIS A 270 7.30 17.70 -20.30
CA HIS A 270 8.43 18.57 -20.58
C HIS A 270 9.68 17.79 -21.03
N GLN A 271 9.92 16.57 -20.53
CA GLN A 271 10.96 15.70 -21.09
C GLN A 271 10.55 15.09 -22.43
N SER A 272 9.27 14.83 -22.71
CA SER A 272 8.83 14.38 -24.04
C SER A 272 8.69 15.52 -25.02
N SER A 273 8.42 16.75 -24.60
CA SER A 273 8.47 17.95 -25.43
C SER A 273 9.92 18.42 -25.66
N SER A 274 10.81 18.26 -24.66
CA SER A 274 12.25 18.50 -24.82
C SER A 274 12.90 17.38 -25.62
N ASN A 275 12.53 16.11 -25.43
CA ASN A 275 13.00 15.03 -26.29
C ASN A 275 12.32 15.04 -27.67
N ALA A 276 11.14 15.64 -27.83
CA ALA A 276 10.53 15.89 -29.14
C ALA A 276 11.17 17.10 -29.82
N SER A 277 11.53 18.18 -29.11
CA SER A 277 12.28 19.30 -29.69
C SER A 277 13.74 18.96 -29.93
N ILE A 278 14.39 18.15 -29.09
CA ILE A 278 15.72 17.57 -29.33
C ILE A 278 15.64 16.51 -30.44
N ARG A 279 14.57 15.72 -30.57
CA ARG A 279 14.37 14.84 -31.74
C ARG A 279 14.02 15.61 -33.00
N LEU A 280 13.24 16.68 -32.95
CA LEU A 280 12.94 17.54 -34.10
C LEU A 280 14.18 18.31 -34.51
N ASN A 281 14.95 18.89 -33.59
CA ASN A 281 16.23 19.52 -33.89
C ASN A 281 17.27 18.49 -34.35
N SER A 282 17.30 17.29 -33.79
CA SER A 282 18.16 16.19 -34.27
C SER A 282 17.76 15.74 -35.67
N VAL A 283 16.47 15.52 -35.94
CA VAL A 283 15.95 15.14 -37.26
C VAL A 283 16.10 16.28 -38.26
N ASN A 284 15.90 17.54 -37.88
CA ASN A 284 16.13 18.72 -38.72
C ASN A 284 17.63 18.86 -39.01
N ASN A 285 18.51 18.77 -38.01
CA ASN A 285 19.95 18.73 -38.22
C ASN A 285 20.35 17.53 -39.10
N PHE A 286 19.67 16.38 -39.01
CA PHE A 286 19.92 15.21 -39.87
C PHE A 286 19.37 15.43 -41.29
N LEU A 287 18.28 16.17 -41.45
CA LEU A 287 17.70 16.55 -42.74
C LEU A 287 18.55 17.62 -43.42
N GLU A 288 19.03 18.61 -42.68
CA GLU A 288 19.97 19.64 -43.13
C GLU A 288 21.32 19.02 -43.47
N ASN A 289 21.94 18.23 -42.58
CA ASN A 289 23.16 17.48 -42.93
C ASN A 289 22.94 16.52 -44.12
N SER A 290 21.75 15.90 -44.27
CA SER A 290 21.43 15.08 -45.44
C SER A 290 21.26 15.92 -46.71
N ASN A 291 20.68 17.11 -46.62
CA ASN A 291 20.45 18.01 -47.75
C ASN A 291 21.73 18.76 -48.15
N GLU A 292 22.59 19.10 -47.19
CA GLU A 292 23.96 19.54 -47.42
C GLU A 292 24.79 18.42 -48.04
N GLN A 293 24.83 17.21 -47.47
CA GLN A 293 25.51 16.08 -48.11
C GLN A 293 24.95 15.77 -49.51
N LYS A 294 23.64 15.94 -49.76
CA LYS A 294 23.07 15.82 -51.11
C LYS A 294 23.55 16.94 -52.04
N ARG A 295 23.53 18.21 -51.62
CA ARG A 295 24.08 19.35 -52.38
C ARG A 295 25.56 19.13 -52.68
N ASP A 296 26.33 18.74 -51.67
CA ASP A 296 27.77 18.55 -51.74
C ASP A 296 28.15 17.35 -52.61
N ASN A 297 27.36 16.27 -52.56
CA ASN A 297 27.49 15.14 -53.49
C ASN A 297 27.03 15.50 -54.91
N PHE A 298 26.05 16.39 -55.10
CA PHE A 298 25.66 16.91 -56.43
C PHE A 298 26.78 17.77 -57.03
N ILE A 299 27.40 18.64 -56.23
CA ILE A 299 28.57 19.45 -56.62
C ILE A 299 29.79 18.56 -56.89
N LYS A 300 30.06 17.55 -56.06
CA LYS A 300 31.16 16.58 -56.24
C LYS A 300 30.94 15.62 -57.42
N THR A 301 29.70 15.27 -57.77
CA THR A 301 29.40 14.45 -58.96
C THR A 301 29.51 15.26 -60.25
N LYS A 302 29.07 16.53 -60.26
CA LYS A 302 29.33 17.44 -61.40
C LYS A 302 30.85 17.58 -61.62
N LYS A 303 31.61 17.98 -60.60
CA LYS A 303 33.09 18.05 -60.63
C LYS A 303 33.82 16.70 -60.84
N LYS A 304 33.13 15.55 -60.81
CA LYS A 304 33.68 14.22 -61.18
C LYS A 304 33.31 13.75 -62.58
N LYS A 305 32.31 14.34 -63.24
CA LYS A 305 32.02 14.09 -64.66
C LYS A 305 33.07 14.78 -65.53
N ASP A 306 33.22 16.08 -65.32
CA ASP A 306 34.16 16.97 -66.03
C ASP A 306 35.63 16.52 -65.89
N LYS A 307 35.96 15.75 -64.85
CA LYS A 307 37.30 15.19 -64.59
C LYS A 307 37.50 13.72 -65.01
N ARG A 308 36.47 13.06 -65.55
CA ARG A 308 36.56 11.68 -66.07
C ARG A 308 36.73 11.60 -67.58
N GLU A 309 36.29 12.60 -68.34
CA GLU A 309 36.59 12.69 -69.78
C GLU A 309 38.08 12.98 -70.07
N LEU A 310 38.79 13.62 -69.14
CA LEU A 310 40.21 13.95 -69.29
C LEU A 310 41.19 12.81 -68.94
N ASN A 311 40.80 11.84 -68.09
CA ASN A 311 41.74 10.84 -67.55
C ASN A 311 41.68 9.45 -68.22
N ASN A 312 40.75 9.18 -69.14
CA ASN A 312 40.68 7.91 -69.89
C ASN A 312 41.78 7.78 -70.98
N LYS A 313 42.85 8.59 -70.94
CA LYS A 313 43.88 8.68 -71.98
C LYS A 313 45.29 8.20 -71.58
N PHE A 314 45.51 7.78 -70.33
CA PHE A 314 46.82 7.33 -69.83
C PHE A 314 46.75 6.06 -68.97
N ASN A 315 47.70 5.14 -69.24
CA ASN A 315 48.10 3.97 -68.44
C ASN A 315 47.02 2.88 -68.23
N LYS A 316 47.14 1.62 -68.69
CA LYS A 316 48.24 0.80 -69.25
C LYS A 316 49.44 0.59 -68.28
N PHE A 317 49.79 -0.68 -68.03
CA PHE A 317 50.76 -1.18 -67.02
C PHE A 317 50.27 -0.99 -65.55
N SER A 318 50.48 -1.88 -64.57
CA SER A 318 51.01 -3.27 -64.56
C SER A 318 50.70 -4.02 -63.24
N MET A 319 50.50 -5.36 -63.31
CA MET A 319 51.11 -6.49 -62.53
C MET A 319 51.65 -6.23 -61.07
N LYS A 320 51.63 -7.13 -60.06
CA LYS A 320 51.32 -8.60 -59.90
C LYS A 320 51.35 -9.05 -58.39
N VAL A 321 51.00 -10.33 -58.10
CA VAL A 321 51.65 -11.30 -57.13
C VAL A 321 51.19 -11.53 -55.63
N LYS A 322 50.60 -12.74 -55.40
CA LYS A 322 50.77 -13.83 -54.35
C LYS A 322 50.61 -13.69 -52.80
N GLY A 323 49.97 -14.73 -52.21
CA GLY A 323 50.14 -15.32 -50.84
C GLY A 323 48.79 -15.76 -50.19
N LYS A 324 48.42 -17.02 -49.83
CA LYS A 324 49.00 -18.14 -49.00
C LYS A 324 49.16 -17.80 -47.50
N ASN A 325 48.85 -18.64 -46.48
CA ASN A 325 48.25 -20.00 -46.27
C ASN A 325 47.95 -20.20 -44.74
N SER A 326 47.31 -21.24 -44.16
CA SER A 326 46.15 -22.12 -44.50
C SER A 326 45.85 -23.22 -43.41
N LYS A 327 44.57 -23.52 -43.10
CA LYS A 327 43.97 -24.75 -42.45
C LYS A 327 43.98 -25.01 -40.91
N ASN A 328 42.90 -25.70 -40.47
CA ASN A 328 42.75 -26.71 -39.37
C ASN A 328 42.74 -26.30 -37.86
N LYS A 329 42.24 -27.12 -36.89
CA LYS A 329 41.04 -28.03 -36.77
C LYS A 329 40.98 -28.68 -35.34
N PHE A 330 39.79 -28.84 -34.72
CA PHE A 330 39.51 -29.61 -33.46
C PHE A 330 40.24 -29.14 -32.16
N ALA A 331 39.90 -29.55 -30.91
CA ALA A 331 38.62 -29.88 -30.24
C ALA A 331 38.76 -30.00 -28.70
N HIS A 332 37.62 -29.86 -27.96
CA HIS A 332 37.27 -30.40 -26.61
C HIS A 332 38.15 -30.20 -25.36
N LYS A 333 37.46 -29.87 -24.23
CA LYS A 333 37.60 -30.34 -22.81
C LYS A 333 39.02 -30.53 -22.20
N TYR A 334 39.31 -30.17 -20.95
CA TYR A 334 38.49 -29.94 -19.73
C TYR A 334 38.98 -28.70 -18.96
N GLY A 335 38.18 -28.21 -18.01
CA GLY A 335 38.49 -27.08 -17.13
C GLY A 335 37.21 -26.40 -16.69
#